data_AF-A0A7D7VQK9-F1
#
_entry.id   AF-A0A7D7VQK9-F1
#
_cell.length_a   1.000
_cell.length_b   1.000
_cell.length_c   1.000
_cell.angle_alpha   90.00
_cell.angle_beta   90.00
_cell.angle_gamma   90.00
#
_symmetry.space_group_name_H-M   'P 1'
#
loop_
_entity.id
_entity.type
_entity.pdbx_description
1 polymer ?
#
loop_
_entity_poly.entity_id
_entity_poly.type
_entity_poly.pdbx_seq_one_letter_code
_entity_poly.pdbx_strand_id
1 'polypeptide(L)'
;MTILNEEYYQTLWNKYEHINTLNIPDSNTACLSIKFILAFYRKNQPIHINFQNSKETILEIGKQLFIEFANDIFLNHYDLPFLKLGIKLRDKRQYKDGKKHDYVIKHIVNGNYTIESTKGRNKAELNLNYDSLVKKFIPIKKGSRQLKGYTKYFYDLNGGIEIDFTPTNFEKKTVFIAKKPLWDALPDKNKIPCAYLPNPREESYTSTIKSIPALQDCLAFFTPKYEVCYQQILLKEEKIKTVIVFDTEADKIEQILQDKARFGFNLIVMSNSYSPLKNEIISCWNWFKEEIKIVDAL
;
A
#
# COMPACT_ATOMS: atom_id res chain seq x y z
N MET A 1 -0.46 38.04 -20.91
CA MET A 1 0.63 37.11 -21.26
C MET A 1 1.39 36.87 -19.97
N THR A 2 1.06 35.82 -19.23
CA THR A 2 1.70 35.53 -17.94
C THR A 2 3.08 34.97 -18.25
N ILE A 3 4.13 35.72 -17.90
CA ILE A 3 5.51 35.24 -18.03
C ILE A 3 5.64 34.12 -17.01
N LEU A 4 5.74 32.88 -17.50
CA LEU A 4 6.02 31.73 -16.66
C LEU A 4 7.47 31.85 -16.15
N ASN A 5 7.65 31.73 -14.84
CA ASN A 5 8.94 31.92 -14.19
C ASN A 5 9.65 30.56 -14.05
N GLU A 6 10.61 30.27 -14.92
CA GLU A 6 11.41 29.05 -14.88
C GLU A 6 12.19 28.89 -13.56
N GLU A 7 12.72 29.99 -13.01
CA GLU A 7 13.44 30.00 -11.73
C GLU A 7 12.55 29.55 -10.57
N TYR A 8 11.24 29.86 -10.62
CA TYR A 8 10.27 29.39 -9.65
C TYR A 8 10.15 27.85 -9.67
N TYR A 9 10.04 27.25 -10.85
CA TYR A 9 9.92 25.79 -10.98
C TYR A 9 11.23 25.08 -10.64
N GLN A 10 12.38 25.66 -10.97
CA GLN A 10 13.68 25.13 -10.52
C GLN A 10 13.80 25.16 -8.99
N THR A 11 13.39 26.26 -8.35
CA THR A 11 13.37 26.38 -6.88
C THR A 11 12.43 25.35 -6.26
N LEU A 12 11.26 25.14 -6.87
CA LEU A 12 10.30 24.13 -6.44
C LEU A 12 10.87 22.72 -6.57
N TRP A 13 11.58 22.42 -7.66
CA TRP A 13 12.26 21.16 -7.88
C TRP A 13 13.30 20.88 -6.80
N ASN A 14 14.22 21.83 -6.60
CA ASN A 14 15.29 21.73 -5.60
C ASN A 14 14.72 21.55 -4.18
N LYS A 15 13.60 22.21 -3.87
CA LYS A 15 12.92 22.07 -2.56
C LYS A 15 12.53 20.62 -2.25
N TYR A 16 12.14 19.83 -3.25
CA TYR A 16 11.68 18.45 -3.06
C TYR A 16 12.71 17.40 -3.51
N GLU A 17 13.90 17.81 -3.95
CA GLU A 17 14.93 16.92 -4.46
C GLU A 17 15.26 15.78 -3.48
N HIS A 18 15.37 16.12 -2.19
CA HIS A 18 15.65 15.19 -1.07
C HIS A 18 14.58 14.09 -0.85
N ILE A 19 13.42 14.18 -1.50
CA ILE A 19 12.38 13.14 -1.43
C ILE A 19 12.68 12.09 -2.49
N ASN A 20 13.19 10.95 -2.04
CA ASN A 20 13.39 9.78 -2.89
C ASN A 20 12.05 9.10 -3.21
N THR A 21 11.92 8.63 -4.44
CA THR A 21 10.84 7.76 -4.94
C THR A 21 11.42 6.37 -5.22
N LEU A 22 10.60 5.33 -5.07
CA LEU A 22 11.01 3.94 -5.31
C LEU A 22 11.29 3.67 -6.80
N ASN A 23 10.52 4.30 -7.68
CA ASN A 23 10.81 4.35 -9.11
C ASN A 23 10.81 5.81 -9.56
N ILE A 24 11.58 6.10 -10.61
CA ILE A 24 11.62 7.41 -11.24
C ILE A 24 10.58 7.41 -12.37
N PRO A 25 9.57 8.29 -12.32
CA PRO A 25 8.60 8.45 -13.41
C PRO A 25 9.27 8.97 -14.68
N ASP A 26 8.63 8.77 -15.84
CA ASP A 26 9.19 9.21 -17.12
C ASP A 26 9.09 10.73 -17.30
N SER A 27 8.09 11.36 -16.67
CA SER A 27 7.89 12.81 -16.67
C SER A 27 8.43 13.46 -15.40
N ASN A 28 9.14 14.58 -15.54
CA ASN A 28 9.54 15.41 -14.40
C ASN A 28 8.32 15.94 -13.65
N THR A 29 7.26 16.35 -14.34
CA THR A 29 6.02 16.79 -13.71
C THR A 29 5.42 15.68 -12.86
N ALA A 30 5.39 14.44 -13.36
CA ALA A 30 4.97 13.28 -12.58
C ALA A 30 5.87 13.07 -11.36
N CYS A 31 7.20 13.09 -11.55
CA CYS A 31 8.20 12.98 -10.49
C CYS A 31 7.99 14.02 -9.38
N LEU A 32 7.95 15.30 -9.74
CA LEU A 32 7.74 16.40 -8.80
C LEU A 32 6.41 16.28 -8.07
N SER A 33 5.34 15.91 -8.78
CA SER A 33 4.01 15.73 -8.19
C SER A 33 3.97 14.59 -7.19
N ILE A 34 4.61 13.46 -7.50
CA ILE A 34 4.75 12.34 -6.56
C ILE A 34 5.53 12.78 -5.33
N LYS A 35 6.67 13.45 -5.50
CA LYS A 35 7.45 13.99 -4.38
C LYS A 35 6.63 14.93 -3.50
N PHE A 36 5.82 15.79 -4.11
CA PHE A 36 4.95 16.71 -3.41
C PHE A 36 3.87 15.97 -2.60
N ILE A 37 3.22 14.97 -3.21
CA ILE A 37 2.22 14.12 -2.55
C ILE A 37 2.85 13.35 -1.39
N LEU A 38 4.05 12.78 -1.57
CA LEU A 38 4.78 12.07 -0.51
C LEU A 38 5.16 12.99 0.65
N ALA A 39 5.51 14.25 0.39
CA ALA A 39 5.78 15.24 1.43
C ALA A 39 4.56 15.48 2.34
N PHE A 40 3.37 15.60 1.75
CA PHE A 40 2.11 15.79 2.48
C PHE A 40 1.67 14.51 3.18
N TYR A 41 1.81 13.36 2.51
CA TYR A 41 1.54 12.05 3.07
C TYR A 41 2.32 11.79 4.36
N ARG A 42 3.64 12.06 4.37
CA ARG A 42 4.51 11.90 5.54
C ARG A 42 4.09 12.78 6.72
N LYS A 43 3.50 13.95 6.45
CA LYS A 43 2.96 14.87 7.45
C LYS A 43 1.50 14.58 7.84
N ASN A 44 0.89 13.54 7.25
CA ASN A 44 -0.52 13.21 7.42
C ASN A 44 -1.46 14.39 7.07
N GLN A 45 -1.06 15.19 6.07
CA GLN A 45 -1.80 16.36 5.60
C GLN A 45 -2.55 16.04 4.31
N PRO A 46 -3.79 16.52 4.16
CA PRO A 46 -4.54 16.31 2.95
C PRO A 46 -4.00 17.20 1.82
N ILE A 47 -4.06 16.70 0.60
CA ILE A 47 -3.65 17.46 -0.59
C ILE A 47 -4.53 17.13 -1.79
N HIS A 48 -4.76 18.13 -2.62
CA HIS A 48 -5.42 18.00 -3.91
C HIS A 48 -4.46 18.42 -5.01
N ILE A 49 -4.13 17.50 -5.91
CA ILE A 49 -3.36 17.79 -7.13
C ILE A 49 -4.29 17.69 -8.34
N ASN A 50 -4.36 18.74 -9.13
CA ASN A 50 -5.12 18.79 -10.36
C ASN A 50 -4.20 18.95 -11.57
N PHE A 51 -4.46 18.20 -12.65
CA PHE A 51 -3.76 18.31 -13.93
C PHE A 51 -4.75 18.63 -15.05
N GLN A 52 -4.72 19.84 -15.59
CA GLN A 52 -5.68 20.22 -16.64
C GLN A 52 -5.54 19.33 -17.89
N ASN A 53 -6.54 18.49 -18.12
CA ASN A 53 -6.61 17.51 -19.22
C ASN A 53 -5.50 16.46 -19.30
N SER A 54 -4.79 16.15 -18.21
CA SER A 54 -3.70 15.14 -18.25
C SER A 54 -4.09 13.81 -17.62
N LYS A 55 -4.98 13.06 -18.29
CA LYS A 55 -5.44 11.73 -17.82
C LYS A 55 -4.30 10.72 -17.69
N GLU A 56 -3.38 10.72 -18.65
CA GLU A 56 -2.26 9.78 -18.69
C GLU A 56 -1.30 10.03 -17.53
N THR A 57 -0.97 11.29 -17.24
CA THR A 57 -0.14 11.68 -16.09
C THR A 57 -0.77 11.23 -14.76
N ILE A 58 -2.08 11.40 -14.59
CA ILE A 58 -2.78 10.94 -13.37
C ILE A 58 -2.71 9.42 -13.24
N LEU A 59 -2.86 8.69 -14.34
CA LEU A 59 -2.76 7.23 -14.34
C LEU A 59 -1.33 6.77 -13.99
N GLU A 60 -0.31 7.41 -14.56
CA GLU A 60 1.11 7.16 -14.25
C GLU A 60 1.41 7.42 -12.77
N ILE A 61 1.05 8.61 -12.26
CA ILE A 61 1.21 8.96 -10.85
C ILE A 61 0.47 7.95 -9.97
N GLY A 62 -0.75 7.55 -10.33
CA GLY A 62 -1.53 6.59 -9.57
C GLY A 62 -0.87 5.23 -9.43
N LYS A 63 -0.27 4.73 -10.52
CA LYS A 63 0.50 3.48 -10.51
C LYS A 63 1.73 3.59 -9.60
N GLN A 64 2.42 4.74 -9.62
CA GLN A 64 3.59 4.92 -8.78
C GLN A 64 3.22 5.07 -7.30
N LEU A 65 2.19 5.88 -6.98
CA LEU A 65 1.66 6.00 -5.62
C LEU A 65 1.20 4.66 -5.05
N PHE A 66 0.67 3.76 -5.88
CA PHE A 66 0.35 2.40 -5.44
C PHE A 66 1.58 1.65 -4.91
N ILE A 67 2.72 1.73 -5.60
CA ILE A 67 3.96 1.09 -5.15
C ILE A 67 4.48 1.76 -3.88
N GLU A 68 4.54 3.09 -3.86
CA GLU A 68 5.01 3.88 -2.69
C GLU A 68 4.21 3.54 -1.43
N PHE A 69 2.88 3.59 -1.52
CA PHE A 69 2.03 3.35 -0.36
C PHE A 69 1.97 1.86 0.01
N ALA A 70 2.03 0.94 -0.95
CA ALA A 70 2.15 -0.47 -0.63
C ALA A 70 3.44 -0.76 0.15
N ASN A 71 4.57 -0.15 -0.23
CA ASN A 71 5.83 -0.31 0.47
C ASN A 71 5.79 0.30 1.89
N ASP A 72 5.20 1.49 2.04
CA ASP A 72 5.01 2.09 3.37
C ASP A 72 4.18 1.21 4.30
N ILE A 73 3.02 0.70 3.83
CA ILE A 73 2.21 -0.22 4.63
C ILE A 73 3.01 -1.49 4.97
N PHE A 74 3.73 -2.04 4.02
CA PHE A 74 4.52 -3.26 4.19
C PHE A 74 5.62 -3.11 5.26
N LEU A 75 6.32 -1.97 5.27
CA LEU A 75 7.41 -1.71 6.21
C LEU A 75 6.92 -1.23 7.59
N ASN A 76 5.91 -0.37 7.62
CA ASN A 76 5.59 0.44 8.79
C ASN A 76 4.25 0.09 9.45
N HIS A 77 3.38 -0.66 8.77
CA HIS A 77 2.02 -0.95 9.22
C HIS A 77 1.68 -2.43 9.15
N TYR A 78 2.67 -3.31 9.29
CA TYR A 78 2.42 -4.74 9.37
C TYR A 78 2.05 -5.18 10.79
N ASP A 79 1.15 -6.14 10.86
CA ASP A 79 0.91 -6.88 12.10
C ASP A 79 1.84 -8.09 12.12
N LEU A 80 2.49 -8.29 13.26
CA LEU A 80 3.20 -9.53 13.52
C LEU A 80 2.21 -10.70 13.41
N PRO A 81 2.63 -11.84 12.85
CA PRO A 81 1.71 -12.90 12.48
C PRO A 81 0.92 -13.39 13.70
N PHE A 82 -0.40 -13.50 13.57
CA PHE A 82 -1.23 -14.16 14.58
C PHE A 82 -0.96 -15.66 14.51
N LEU A 83 -0.09 -16.14 15.39
CA LEU A 83 0.34 -17.51 15.45
C LEU A 83 -0.74 -18.33 16.18
N LYS A 84 -1.39 -19.23 15.44
CA LYS A 84 -2.47 -20.12 15.93
C LYS A 84 -1.95 -21.54 16.15
N LEU A 85 -2.68 -22.29 16.98
CA LEU A 85 -2.52 -23.73 17.12
C LEU A 85 -2.57 -24.42 15.74
N GLY A 86 -1.71 -25.42 15.53
CA GLY A 86 -1.62 -26.18 14.30
C GLY A 86 -0.82 -25.53 13.17
N ILE A 87 -0.36 -24.28 13.32
CA ILE A 87 0.54 -23.66 12.33
C ILE A 87 1.86 -24.43 12.31
N LYS A 88 2.28 -24.86 11.12
CA LYS A 88 3.61 -25.41 10.90
C LYS A 88 4.62 -24.28 10.79
N LEU A 89 5.76 -24.45 11.44
CA LEU A 89 6.87 -23.51 11.47
C LEU A 89 8.13 -24.21 10.94
N ARG A 90 9.03 -23.46 10.32
CA ARG A 90 10.36 -23.92 9.92
C ARG A 90 11.39 -23.15 10.72
N ASP A 91 12.33 -23.87 11.29
CA ASP A 91 13.49 -23.28 11.95
C ASP A 91 14.40 -22.60 10.92
N LYS A 92 14.78 -21.35 11.19
CA LYS A 92 15.69 -20.57 10.33
C LYS A 92 17.15 -20.97 10.52
N ARG A 93 17.50 -21.57 11.66
CA ARG A 93 18.89 -21.88 12.01
C ARG A 93 19.46 -22.89 11.02
N GLN A 94 20.72 -22.68 10.63
CA GLN A 94 21.46 -23.67 9.85
C GLN A 94 22.01 -24.73 10.79
N TYR A 95 21.64 -25.97 10.54
CA TYR A 95 22.10 -27.12 11.30
C TYR A 95 23.23 -27.82 10.54
N LYS A 96 24.19 -28.39 11.27
CA LYS A 96 25.34 -29.11 10.70
C LYS A 96 24.95 -30.27 9.79
N ASP A 97 23.73 -30.80 9.94
CA ASP A 97 23.18 -31.87 9.12
C ASP A 97 22.61 -31.40 7.77
N GLY A 98 22.58 -30.07 7.52
CA GLY A 98 22.02 -29.47 6.31
C GLY A 98 20.51 -29.64 6.17
N LYS A 99 19.82 -30.20 7.18
CA LYS A 99 18.39 -30.51 7.10
C LYS A 99 17.55 -29.35 7.62
N LYS A 100 16.36 -29.23 7.04
CA LYS A 100 15.32 -28.31 7.52
C LYS A 100 14.55 -28.96 8.65
N HIS A 101 14.45 -28.24 9.76
CA HIS A 101 13.72 -28.68 10.95
C HIS A 101 12.38 -27.95 10.99
N ASP A 102 11.30 -28.72 10.87
CA ASP A 102 9.93 -28.20 10.80
C ASP A 102 9.19 -28.59 12.08
N TYR A 103 8.46 -27.64 12.68
CA TYR A 103 7.73 -27.76 13.94
C TYR A 103 6.24 -27.44 13.74
N VAL A 104 5.38 -27.73 14.72
CA VAL A 104 3.98 -27.31 14.74
C VAL A 104 3.64 -26.70 16.09
N ILE A 105 2.88 -25.60 16.09
CA ILE A 105 2.41 -24.98 17.34
C ILE A 105 1.34 -25.89 17.97
N LYS A 106 1.59 -26.37 19.18
CA LYS A 106 0.70 -27.29 19.92
C LYS A 106 -0.08 -26.63 21.04
N HIS A 107 0.53 -25.67 21.72
CA HIS A 107 -0.08 -24.93 22.83
C HIS A 107 0.31 -23.46 22.77
N ILE A 108 -0.62 -22.60 23.19
CA ILE A 108 -0.42 -21.16 23.39
C ILE A 108 -1.01 -20.83 24.75
N VAL A 109 -0.17 -20.44 25.70
CA VAL A 109 -0.58 -20.13 27.08
C VAL A 109 0.13 -18.85 27.51
N ASN A 110 -0.63 -17.81 27.84
CA ASN A 110 -0.13 -16.53 28.35
C ASN A 110 1.03 -15.94 27.52
N GLY A 111 0.94 -15.98 26.18
CA GLY A 111 1.97 -15.45 25.27
C GLY A 111 3.19 -16.36 25.06
N ASN A 112 3.24 -17.52 25.71
CA ASN A 112 4.22 -18.57 25.44
C ASN A 112 3.66 -19.61 24.46
N TYR A 113 4.53 -20.11 23.60
CA TYR A 113 4.23 -21.03 22.51
C TYR A 113 5.02 -22.32 22.71
N THR A 114 4.29 -23.44 22.75
CA THR A 114 4.89 -24.78 22.70
C THR A 114 4.86 -25.26 21.26
N ILE A 115 6.04 -25.56 20.71
CA ILE A 115 6.20 -26.10 19.36
C ILE A 115 6.76 -27.52 19.40
N GLU A 116 6.17 -28.42 18.61
CA GLU A 116 6.53 -29.83 18.56
C GLU A 116 7.18 -30.16 17.21
N SER A 117 8.30 -30.88 17.20
CA SER A 117 8.94 -31.31 15.95
C SER A 117 8.00 -32.18 15.11
N THR A 118 7.91 -31.89 13.81
CA THR A 118 7.11 -32.66 12.86
C THR A 118 7.77 -33.97 12.42
N LYS A 119 9.05 -34.17 12.74
CA LYS A 119 9.84 -35.36 12.38
C LYS A 119 10.55 -35.94 13.59
N GLY A 120 10.49 -37.27 13.73
CA GLY A 120 11.12 -38.03 14.82
C GLY A 120 10.13 -38.91 15.59
N ARG A 121 10.59 -40.04 16.14
CA ARG A 121 9.77 -40.93 17.00
C ARG A 121 9.50 -40.31 18.37
N ASN A 122 10.46 -39.53 18.89
CA ASN A 122 10.30 -38.67 20.07
C ASN A 122 10.21 -37.24 19.58
N LYS A 123 8.99 -36.72 19.51
CA LYS A 123 8.77 -35.36 19.05
C LYS A 123 9.22 -34.39 20.12
N ALA A 124 10.40 -33.80 19.93
CA ALA A 124 10.93 -32.80 20.84
C ALA A 124 10.00 -31.57 20.87
N GLU A 125 9.70 -31.11 22.07
CA GLU A 125 8.93 -29.89 22.31
C GLU A 125 9.87 -28.76 22.73
N LEU A 126 9.58 -27.56 22.26
CA LEU A 126 10.26 -26.32 22.64
C LEU A 126 9.23 -25.33 23.16
N ASN A 127 9.51 -24.74 24.32
CA ASN A 127 8.71 -23.65 24.87
C ASN A 127 9.44 -22.33 24.60
N LEU A 128 8.77 -21.41 23.92
CA LEU A 128 9.33 -20.15 23.46
C LEU A 128 8.34 -19.03 23.71
N ASN A 129 8.82 -17.86 24.13
CA ASN A 129 8.00 -16.65 24.07
C ASN A 129 7.84 -16.19 22.61
N TYR A 130 6.85 -15.31 22.38
CA TYR A 130 6.54 -14.78 21.05
C TYR A 130 7.79 -14.27 20.31
N ASP A 131 8.58 -13.41 20.95
CA ASP A 131 9.79 -12.80 20.37
C ASP A 131 10.83 -13.83 19.93
N SER A 132 11.10 -14.84 20.77
CA SER A 132 12.05 -15.91 20.44
C SER A 132 11.54 -16.76 19.29
N LEU A 133 10.23 -16.97 19.22
CA LEU A 133 9.60 -17.78 18.20
C LEU A 133 9.62 -17.06 16.84
N VAL A 134 9.27 -15.78 16.77
CA VAL A 134 9.30 -15.01 15.51
C VAL A 134 10.73 -14.76 15.02
N LYS A 135 11.72 -14.63 15.92
CA LYS A 135 13.13 -14.51 15.55
C LYS A 135 13.67 -15.79 14.92
N LYS A 136 13.41 -16.95 15.54
CA LYS A 136 14.04 -18.23 15.16
C LYS A 136 13.25 -19.05 14.14
N PHE A 137 11.97 -18.77 13.92
CA PHE A 137 11.10 -19.61 13.11
C PHE A 137 10.29 -18.81 12.07
N ILE A 138 9.92 -19.47 10.97
CA ILE A 138 9.00 -18.94 9.95
C ILE A 138 7.79 -19.87 9.77
N PRO A 139 6.55 -19.36 9.72
CA PRO A 139 5.38 -20.11 9.29
C PRO A 139 5.53 -20.77 7.92
N ILE A 140 5.34 -22.08 7.87
CA ILE A 140 5.20 -22.87 6.64
C ILE A 140 3.74 -22.73 6.17
N LYS A 141 3.43 -21.66 5.44
CA LYS A 141 2.14 -21.53 4.75
C LYS A 141 2.13 -22.46 3.52
N LYS A 142 1.02 -23.20 3.33
CA LYS A 142 0.73 -23.89 2.05
C LYS A 142 0.58 -22.81 0.97
N GLY A 143 1.62 -22.59 0.17
CA GLY A 143 1.66 -21.55 -0.87
C GLY A 143 3.08 -21.05 -1.15
N SER A 144 4.04 -21.96 -1.28
CA SER A 144 5.48 -21.65 -1.17
C SER A 144 6.08 -20.87 -2.35
N ARG A 145 5.40 -20.75 -3.50
CA ARG A 145 5.93 -20.04 -4.68
C ARG A 145 5.47 -18.58 -4.74
N GLN A 146 4.18 -18.33 -4.53
CA GLN A 146 3.61 -16.97 -4.56
C GLN A 146 4.14 -16.11 -3.39
N LEU A 147 4.23 -16.70 -2.18
CA LEU A 147 4.83 -16.00 -1.03
C LEU A 147 6.31 -15.66 -1.26
N LYS A 148 7.09 -16.56 -1.87
CA LYS A 148 8.49 -16.26 -2.21
C LYS A 148 8.61 -15.10 -3.21
N GLY A 149 7.72 -15.06 -4.21
CA GLY A 149 7.70 -13.96 -5.19
C GLY A 149 7.37 -12.63 -4.52
N TYR A 150 6.38 -12.62 -3.63
CA TYR A 150 6.00 -11.48 -2.81
C TYR A 150 7.12 -11.02 -1.87
N THR A 151 7.71 -11.93 -1.07
CA THR A 151 8.85 -11.61 -0.20
C THR A 151 10.02 -11.05 -1.00
N LYS A 152 10.36 -11.71 -2.12
CA LYS A 152 11.46 -11.28 -2.98
C LYS A 152 11.20 -9.91 -3.58
N TYR A 153 9.97 -9.63 -4.02
CA TYR A 153 9.63 -8.34 -4.59
C TYR A 153 9.92 -7.19 -3.61
N PHE A 154 9.45 -7.29 -2.38
CA PHE A 154 9.71 -6.25 -1.38
C PHE A 154 11.17 -6.22 -0.90
N TYR A 155 11.87 -7.36 -0.90
CA TYR A 155 13.31 -7.39 -0.65
C TYR A 155 14.08 -6.61 -1.73
N ASP A 156 13.81 -6.89 -3.00
CA ASP A 156 14.44 -6.22 -4.14
C ASP A 156 14.07 -4.71 -4.15
N LEU A 157 12.79 -4.38 -3.88
CA LEU A 157 12.28 -3.01 -3.83
C LEU A 157 12.97 -2.16 -2.75
N ASN A 158 13.37 -2.78 -1.63
CA ASN A 158 14.01 -2.11 -0.50
C ASN A 158 15.54 -2.30 -0.48
N GLY A 159 16.17 -2.51 -1.64
CA GLY A 159 17.63 -2.56 -1.76
C GLY A 159 18.28 -3.76 -1.06
N GLY A 160 17.55 -4.86 -0.90
CA GLY A 160 18.05 -6.07 -0.27
C GLY A 160 18.03 -6.06 1.26
N ILE A 161 17.20 -5.20 1.87
CA ILE A 161 16.98 -5.24 3.31
C ILE A 161 16.21 -6.52 3.66
N GLU A 162 16.83 -7.42 4.43
CA GLU A 162 16.16 -8.60 4.95
C GLU A 162 15.18 -8.21 6.06
N ILE A 163 13.94 -8.68 5.93
CA ILE A 163 12.94 -8.58 6.99
C ILE A 163 12.79 -9.96 7.62
N ASP A 164 12.93 -10.01 8.95
CA ASP A 164 12.92 -11.24 9.74
C ASP A 164 11.69 -12.13 9.47
N PHE A 165 10.54 -11.50 9.21
CA PHE A 165 9.30 -12.18 8.85
C PHE A 165 8.65 -11.43 7.71
N THR A 166 8.23 -12.14 6.65
CA THR A 166 7.46 -11.51 5.57
C THR A 166 6.08 -11.11 6.11
N PRO A 167 5.77 -9.79 6.19
CA PRO A 167 4.45 -9.30 6.54
C PRO A 167 3.36 -9.99 5.73
N THR A 168 2.28 -10.44 6.37
CA THR A 168 1.14 -11.00 5.63
C THR A 168 -0.21 -10.59 6.19
N ASN A 169 -0.20 -9.77 7.24
CA ASN A 169 -1.33 -9.05 7.80
C ASN A 169 -0.88 -7.62 8.07
N PHE A 170 -1.79 -6.65 8.00
CA PHE A 170 -1.45 -5.24 8.14
C PHE A 170 -2.48 -4.51 8.99
N GLU A 171 -1.98 -3.73 9.94
CA GLU A 171 -2.78 -2.93 10.83
C GLU A 171 -3.55 -1.86 10.05
N LYS A 172 -2.90 -1.27 9.04
CA LYS A 172 -3.49 -0.20 8.22
C LYS A 172 -3.41 -0.53 6.73
N LYS A 173 -4.29 0.10 5.95
CA LYS A 173 -4.39 -0.07 4.49
C LYS A 173 -4.41 1.27 3.77
N THR A 174 -4.18 1.21 2.47
CA THR A 174 -4.43 2.32 1.55
C THR A 174 -5.65 2.03 0.68
N VAL A 175 -6.52 3.00 0.46
CA VAL A 175 -7.69 2.84 -0.42
C VAL A 175 -7.58 3.76 -1.62
N PHE A 176 -7.78 3.20 -2.81
CA PHE A 176 -7.85 3.91 -4.08
C PHE A 176 -9.30 3.94 -4.53
N ILE A 177 -9.91 5.12 -4.51
CA ILE A 177 -11.21 5.39 -5.13
C ILE A 177 -10.93 5.77 -6.58
N ALA A 178 -11.01 4.78 -7.46
CA ALA A 178 -10.64 4.90 -8.85
C ALA A 178 -11.44 3.93 -9.71
N LYS A 179 -11.72 4.33 -10.94
CA LYS A 179 -12.35 3.44 -11.93
C LYS A 179 -11.45 2.22 -12.18
N LYS A 180 -12.09 1.12 -12.58
CA LYS A 180 -11.45 -0.17 -12.85
C LYS A 180 -10.19 -0.12 -13.76
N PRO A 181 -10.07 0.79 -14.76
CA PRO A 181 -8.85 0.87 -15.58
C PRO A 181 -7.56 1.09 -14.78
N LEU A 182 -7.58 1.86 -13.69
CA LEU A 182 -6.37 2.02 -12.86
C LEU A 182 -5.99 0.69 -12.21
N TRP A 183 -6.95 -0.04 -11.65
CA TRP A 183 -6.75 -1.37 -11.07
C TRP A 183 -6.24 -2.38 -12.12
N ASP A 184 -6.83 -2.36 -13.31
CA ASP A 184 -6.45 -3.28 -14.38
C ASP A 184 -5.01 -3.04 -14.84
N ALA A 185 -4.58 -1.77 -14.88
CA ALA A 185 -3.27 -1.33 -15.35
C ALA A 185 -2.17 -1.28 -14.26
N LEU A 186 -2.42 -1.75 -13.03
CA LEU A 186 -1.41 -1.69 -11.96
C LEU A 186 -0.14 -2.49 -12.31
N PRO A 187 1.05 -1.89 -12.12
CA PRO A 187 2.31 -2.63 -12.22
C PRO A 187 2.38 -3.68 -11.10
N ASP A 188 3.01 -4.82 -11.39
CA ASP A 188 3.30 -5.85 -10.39
C ASP A 188 2.09 -6.30 -9.55
N LYS A 189 0.87 -6.20 -10.11
CA LYS A 189 -0.38 -6.55 -9.41
C LYS A 189 -0.33 -7.96 -8.80
N ASN A 190 0.31 -8.91 -9.48
CA ASN A 190 0.50 -10.28 -9.01
C ASN A 190 1.59 -10.46 -7.93
N LYS A 191 2.32 -9.41 -7.57
CA LYS A 191 3.36 -9.39 -6.52
C LYS A 191 2.95 -8.56 -5.31
N ILE A 192 2.14 -7.52 -5.49
CA ILE A 192 1.65 -6.68 -4.39
C ILE A 192 0.25 -7.13 -3.97
N PRO A 193 0.02 -7.54 -2.70
CA PRO A 193 -1.29 -7.94 -2.20
C PRO A 193 -2.26 -6.75 -2.21
N CYS A 194 -3.26 -6.79 -3.07
CA CYS A 194 -4.31 -5.79 -3.16
C CYS A 194 -5.64 -6.44 -3.55
N ALA A 195 -6.74 -5.72 -3.36
CA ALA A 195 -8.07 -6.23 -3.69
C ALA A 195 -8.94 -5.17 -4.36
N TYR A 196 -9.70 -5.58 -5.37
CA TYR A 196 -10.74 -4.77 -5.99
C TYR A 196 -12.10 -5.12 -5.39
N LEU A 197 -12.81 -4.08 -4.96
CA LEU A 197 -14.16 -4.13 -4.41
C LEU A 197 -15.12 -3.55 -5.47
N PRO A 198 -15.81 -4.40 -6.25
CA PRO A 198 -16.69 -3.93 -7.30
C PRO A 198 -17.91 -3.20 -6.74
N ASN A 199 -18.51 -2.31 -7.53
CA ASN A 199 -19.79 -1.72 -7.19
C ASN A 199 -20.95 -2.62 -7.66
N PRO A 200 -21.71 -3.25 -6.75
CA PRO A 200 -22.77 -4.18 -7.12
C PRO A 200 -23.93 -3.52 -7.89
N ARG A 201 -24.03 -2.18 -7.89
CA ARG A 201 -25.04 -1.45 -8.65
C ARG A 201 -24.64 -1.19 -10.10
N GLU A 202 -23.35 -1.29 -10.43
CA GLU A 202 -22.81 -0.93 -11.76
C GLU A 202 -22.10 -2.09 -12.44
N GLU A 203 -21.69 -3.11 -11.70
CA GLU A 203 -20.94 -4.25 -12.19
C GLU A 203 -21.71 -5.56 -11.93
N SER A 204 -21.66 -6.48 -12.90
CA SER A 204 -22.31 -7.79 -12.82
C SER A 204 -21.62 -8.74 -11.83
N TYR A 205 -20.36 -8.49 -11.50
CA TYR A 205 -19.60 -9.28 -10.54
C TYR A 205 -19.58 -8.56 -9.19
N THR A 206 -20.08 -9.23 -8.15
CA THR A 206 -20.20 -8.65 -6.81
C THR A 206 -19.12 -9.14 -5.84
N SER A 207 -18.29 -10.11 -6.26
CA SER A 207 -17.26 -10.69 -5.42
C SER A 207 -15.97 -9.89 -5.45
N THR A 208 -15.32 -9.77 -4.29
CA THR A 208 -13.99 -9.17 -4.16
C THR A 208 -12.96 -9.91 -5.00
N ILE A 209 -12.18 -9.19 -5.79
CA ILE A 209 -11.12 -9.75 -6.64
C ILE A 209 -9.77 -9.47 -5.98
N LYS A 210 -9.11 -10.51 -5.46
CA LYS A 210 -7.76 -10.41 -4.87
C LYS A 210 -6.68 -10.57 -5.94
N SER A 211 -5.64 -9.77 -5.86
CA SER A 211 -4.48 -9.89 -6.74
C SER A 211 -3.63 -11.13 -6.44
N ILE A 212 -3.57 -11.53 -5.16
CA ILE A 212 -2.90 -12.76 -4.69
C ILE A 212 -3.89 -13.55 -3.82
N PRO A 213 -4.63 -14.52 -4.38
CA PRO A 213 -5.67 -15.27 -3.65
C PRO A 213 -5.16 -16.05 -2.43
N ALA A 214 -3.89 -16.45 -2.43
CA ALA A 214 -3.28 -17.18 -1.31
C ALA A 214 -3.09 -16.30 -0.05
N LEU A 215 -3.17 -14.98 -0.17
CA LEU A 215 -3.06 -14.06 0.95
C LEU A 215 -4.45 -13.71 1.46
N GLN A 216 -4.62 -13.88 2.78
CA GLN A 216 -5.88 -13.57 3.45
C GLN A 216 -6.08 -12.06 3.53
N ASP A 217 -4.99 -11.33 3.72
CA ASP A 217 -4.98 -9.89 3.89
C ASP A 217 -4.27 -9.17 2.73
N CYS A 218 -4.49 -7.86 2.58
CA CYS A 218 -3.91 -7.03 1.53
C CYS A 218 -3.31 -5.73 2.07
N LEU A 219 -2.50 -5.05 1.26
CA LEU A 219 -1.92 -3.72 1.55
C LEU A 219 -2.85 -2.58 1.12
N ALA A 220 -3.60 -2.82 0.04
CA ALA A 220 -4.45 -1.80 -0.56
C ALA A 220 -5.77 -2.35 -1.08
N PHE A 221 -6.79 -1.49 -1.07
CA PHE A 221 -8.08 -1.71 -1.70
C PHE A 221 -8.29 -0.74 -2.86
N PHE A 222 -8.98 -1.22 -3.89
CA PHE A 222 -9.44 -0.42 -5.01
C PHE A 222 -10.95 -0.51 -5.10
N THR A 223 -11.60 0.63 -5.31
CA THR A 223 -13.05 0.70 -5.40
C THR A 223 -13.47 1.79 -6.38
N PRO A 224 -14.50 1.57 -7.21
CA PRO A 224 -14.91 2.56 -8.20
C PRO A 224 -15.62 3.78 -7.60
N LYS A 225 -16.16 3.68 -6.37
CA LYS A 225 -16.94 4.75 -5.72
C LYS A 225 -16.67 4.87 -4.24
N TYR A 226 -16.89 6.06 -3.67
CA TYR A 226 -16.69 6.26 -2.24
C TYR A 226 -17.69 5.48 -1.38
N GLU A 227 -18.95 5.36 -1.81
CA GLU A 227 -19.98 4.62 -1.06
C GLU A 227 -19.54 3.17 -0.77
N VAL A 228 -18.85 2.53 -1.71
CA VAL A 228 -18.35 1.16 -1.55
C VAL A 228 -17.20 1.13 -0.54
N CYS A 229 -16.28 2.10 -0.57
CA CYS A 229 -15.26 2.28 0.48
C CYS A 229 -15.92 2.39 1.86
N TYR A 230 -16.89 3.29 1.99
CA TYR A 230 -17.60 3.53 3.24
C TYR A 230 -18.24 2.25 3.80
N GLN A 231 -19.03 1.56 2.97
CA GLN A 231 -19.79 0.38 3.39
C GLN A 231 -18.93 -0.86 3.62
N GLN A 232 -17.95 -1.12 2.74
CA GLN A 232 -17.21 -2.38 2.76
C GLN A 232 -15.91 -2.33 3.55
N ILE A 233 -15.37 -1.13 3.80
CA ILE A 233 -14.09 -0.93 4.48
C ILE A 233 -14.32 -0.18 5.79
N LEU A 234 -14.77 1.08 5.73
CA LEU A 234 -14.80 1.96 6.91
C LEU A 234 -15.80 1.48 7.98
N LEU A 235 -17.02 1.11 7.58
CA LEU A 235 -18.03 0.57 8.51
C LEU A 235 -17.66 -0.79 9.10
N LYS A 236 -16.72 -1.51 8.48
CA LYS A 236 -16.19 -2.78 9.01
C LYS A 236 -14.97 -2.57 9.92
N GLU A 237 -14.67 -1.33 10.27
CA GLU A 237 -13.58 -0.95 11.18
C GLU A 237 -12.18 -1.31 10.66
N GLU A 238 -12.04 -1.50 9.34
CA GLU A 238 -10.73 -1.61 8.70
C GLU A 238 -9.99 -0.26 8.85
N LYS A 239 -8.82 -0.26 9.49
CA LYS A 239 -8.06 0.97 9.71
C LYS A 239 -7.40 1.40 8.42
N ILE A 240 -7.70 2.62 7.98
CA ILE A 240 -7.15 3.18 6.75
C ILE A 240 -6.09 4.23 7.10
N LYS A 241 -4.90 4.08 6.50
CA LYS A 241 -3.84 5.08 6.59
C LYS A 241 -4.18 6.27 5.69
N THR A 242 -4.51 6.00 4.43
CA THR A 242 -4.78 7.03 3.43
C THR A 242 -5.83 6.57 2.41
N VAL A 243 -6.72 7.49 2.05
CA VAL A 243 -7.66 7.36 0.93
C VAL A 243 -7.18 8.27 -0.20
N ILE A 244 -7.08 7.73 -1.42
CA ILE A 244 -6.72 8.46 -2.63
C ILE A 244 -7.91 8.45 -3.58
N VAL A 245 -8.32 9.61 -4.07
CA VAL A 245 -9.50 9.79 -4.93
C VAL A 245 -9.06 10.23 -6.32
N PHE A 246 -9.41 9.49 -7.36
CA PHE A 246 -9.03 9.74 -8.76
C PHE A 246 -10.21 10.16 -9.61
N ASP A 247 -9.99 11.09 -10.56
CA ASP A 247 -10.94 11.50 -11.61
C ASP A 247 -12.33 11.97 -11.12
N THR A 248 -12.40 12.22 -9.81
CA THR A 248 -13.42 12.85 -8.98
C THR A 248 -14.71 12.06 -8.71
N GLU A 249 -14.89 11.78 -7.42
CA GLU A 249 -16.16 11.79 -6.69
C GLU A 249 -16.24 13.14 -5.97
N ALA A 250 -16.22 14.23 -6.73
CA ALA A 250 -16.00 15.58 -6.22
C ALA A 250 -17.10 16.01 -5.24
N ASP A 251 -18.34 15.63 -5.54
CA ASP A 251 -19.51 15.82 -4.69
C ASP A 251 -19.42 15.06 -3.36
N LYS A 252 -18.48 14.12 -3.23
CA LYS A 252 -18.24 13.36 -2.00
C LYS A 252 -17.07 13.89 -1.17
N ILE A 253 -16.29 14.86 -1.65
CA ILE A 253 -15.09 15.33 -0.92
C ILE A 253 -15.44 15.83 0.49
N GLU A 254 -16.54 16.57 0.64
CA GLU A 254 -16.98 17.05 1.96
C GLU A 254 -17.36 15.90 2.89
N GLN A 255 -18.09 14.91 2.37
CA GLN A 255 -18.42 13.69 3.12
C GLN A 255 -17.13 12.93 3.52
N ILE A 256 -16.19 12.77 2.60
CA ILE A 256 -14.91 12.10 2.85
C ILE A 256 -14.11 12.85 3.94
N LEU A 257 -14.15 14.19 3.97
CA LEU A 257 -13.50 14.99 5.01
C LEU A 257 -14.17 14.82 6.38
N GLN A 258 -15.49 14.71 6.46
CA GLN A 258 -16.19 14.40 7.71
C GLN A 258 -15.82 13.00 8.21
N ASP A 259 -15.82 12.02 7.31
CA ASP A 259 -15.42 10.65 7.61
C ASP A 259 -13.93 10.56 7.97
N LYS A 260 -13.08 11.40 7.40
CA LYS A 260 -11.66 11.53 7.78
C LYS A 260 -11.52 11.88 9.26
N ALA A 261 -12.34 12.80 9.77
CA ALA A 261 -12.33 13.18 11.18
C ALA A 261 -12.77 12.02 12.09
N ARG A 262 -13.70 11.18 11.61
CA ARG A 262 -14.22 10.02 12.34
C ARG A 262 -13.27 8.82 12.33
N PHE A 263 -12.72 8.46 11.17
CA PHE A 263 -11.94 7.24 10.96
C PHE A 263 -10.42 7.47 10.98
N GLY A 264 -9.95 8.72 10.99
CA GLY A 264 -8.55 9.08 11.24
C GLY A 264 -7.58 8.85 10.07
N PHE A 265 -8.07 8.65 8.85
CA PHE A 265 -7.22 8.50 7.65
C PHE A 265 -6.68 9.84 7.13
N ASN A 266 -5.72 9.79 6.19
CA ASN A 266 -5.33 10.93 5.36
C ASN A 266 -6.06 10.93 4.00
N LEU A 267 -6.14 12.08 3.34
CA LEU A 267 -6.85 12.24 2.05
C LEU A 267 -5.92 12.81 0.97
N ILE A 268 -5.83 12.13 -0.17
CA ILE A 268 -5.18 12.64 -1.37
C ILE A 268 -6.22 12.69 -2.48
N VAL A 269 -6.39 13.84 -3.13
CA VAL A 269 -7.30 14.01 -4.26
C VAL A 269 -6.48 14.25 -5.51
N MET A 270 -6.78 13.50 -6.58
CA MET A 270 -6.19 13.68 -7.89
C MET A 270 -7.28 13.84 -8.94
N SER A 271 -7.24 14.96 -9.66
CA SER A 271 -8.26 15.30 -10.65
C SER A 271 -7.66 15.88 -11.92
N ASN A 272 -8.45 15.91 -12.99
CA ASN A 272 -8.10 16.50 -14.28
C ASN A 272 -9.07 17.60 -14.73
N SER A 273 -9.73 18.27 -13.78
CA SER A 273 -10.71 19.30 -14.08
C SER A 273 -10.05 20.57 -14.61
N TYR A 274 -10.70 21.27 -15.54
CA TYR A 274 -10.33 22.64 -15.91
C TYR A 274 -10.49 23.61 -14.74
N SER A 275 -11.42 23.32 -13.84
CA SER A 275 -11.74 24.14 -12.66
C SER A 275 -11.90 23.20 -11.47
N PRO A 276 -10.80 22.81 -10.80
CA PRO A 276 -10.87 21.95 -9.63
C PRO A 276 -11.68 22.63 -8.52
N LEU A 277 -12.55 21.87 -7.87
CA LEU A 277 -13.26 22.32 -6.68
C LEU A 277 -12.24 22.65 -5.59
N LYS A 278 -12.18 23.92 -5.20
CA LYS A 278 -11.33 24.37 -4.09
C LYS A 278 -12.06 24.12 -2.79
N ASN A 279 -11.39 23.52 -1.83
CA ASN A 279 -11.86 23.35 -0.47
C ASN A 279 -10.85 24.02 0.47
N GLU A 280 -11.30 24.86 1.40
CA GLU A 280 -10.40 25.60 2.30
C GLU A 280 -9.56 24.69 3.20
N ILE A 281 -10.02 23.46 3.45
CA ILE A 281 -9.36 22.47 4.31
C ILE A 281 -8.26 21.72 3.55
N ILE A 282 -8.33 21.65 2.22
CA ILE A 282 -7.39 20.88 1.39
C ILE A 282 -6.62 21.83 0.47
N SER A 283 -5.30 21.91 0.69
CA SER A 283 -4.41 22.62 -0.24
C SER A 283 -4.52 22.04 -1.64
N CYS A 284 -4.92 22.88 -2.60
CA CYS A 284 -5.06 22.51 -4.01
C CYS A 284 -3.91 23.07 -4.84
N TRP A 285 -3.16 22.17 -5.48
CA TRP A 285 -2.20 22.50 -6.53
C TRP A 285 -2.83 22.22 -7.89
N ASN A 286 -2.73 23.17 -8.81
CA ASN A 286 -3.36 23.07 -10.12
C ASN A 286 -2.30 23.27 -11.19
N TRP A 287 -1.85 22.17 -11.80
CA TRP A 287 -0.93 22.19 -12.92
C TRP A 287 -1.66 22.65 -14.19
N PHE A 288 -1.25 23.81 -14.71
CA PHE A 288 -1.64 24.29 -16.02
C PHE A 288 -0.77 23.64 -17.10
N LYS A 289 -1.32 23.53 -18.32
CA LYS A 289 -0.65 22.87 -19.45
C LYS A 289 0.72 23.48 -19.76
N GLU A 290 0.85 24.79 -19.65
CA GLU A 290 2.08 25.51 -19.92
C GLU A 290 3.15 25.25 -18.85
N GLU A 291 2.74 25.07 -17.59
CA GLU A 291 3.65 24.76 -16.48
C GLU A 291 4.21 23.34 -16.60
N ILE A 292 3.37 22.38 -16.97
CA ILE A 292 3.77 20.99 -17.20
C ILE A 292 4.91 20.94 -18.22
N LYS A 293 4.79 21.70 -19.33
CA LYS A 293 5.84 21.76 -20.37
C LYS A 293 7.17 22.32 -19.86
N ILE A 294 7.12 23.29 -18.95
CA ILE A 294 8.33 23.89 -18.38
C ILE A 294 9.00 22.90 -17.44
N VAL A 295 8.24 22.29 -16.54
CA VAL A 295 8.77 21.32 -15.58
C VAL A 295 9.34 20.08 -16.31
N ASP A 296 8.67 19.61 -17.36
CA ASP A 296 9.15 18.50 -18.20
C ASP A 296 10.39 18.86 -19.04
N ALA A 297 10.76 20.14 -19.14
CA ALA A 297 11.97 20.58 -19.84
C ALA A 297 13.19 20.80 -18.92
N LEU A 298 13.01 20.73 -17.59
CA LEU A 298 14.10 20.82 -16.59
C LEU A 298 14.97 19.56 -16.55
#